data_AF-X1AEZ6-F1
#
_entry.id   AF-X1AEZ6-F1
#
_cell.length_a   1.000
_cell.length_b   1.000
_cell.length_c   1.000
_cell.angle_alpha   90.00
_cell.angle_beta   90.00
_cell.angle_gamma   90.00
#
_symmetry.space_group_name_H-M   'P 1'
#
loop_
_entity.id
_entity.type
_entity.pdbx_description
1 polymer ?
#
loop_
_entity_poly.entity_id
_entity_poly.type
_entity_poly.pdbx_seq_one_letter_code
_entity_poly.pdbx_strand_id
1 'polypeptide(L)'
;MPEEKETPEYYSDHFMIAGGPYGAVINFAKSPPEPGPGKMPETVARIRMSYEHIKTLTFVLARHVKKIERENAVSYPIPQKVLSSLGIAKEDWDGFWESTNFQL
;
A
#
# COMPACT_ATOMS: atom_id res chain seq x y z
N MET A 1 -11.64 23.47 -25.38
CA MET A 1 -11.04 22.95 -24.13
C MET A 1 -11.16 21.44 -24.21
N PRO A 2 -10.07 20.67 -24.06
CA PRO A 2 -10.23 19.22 -23.90
C PRO A 2 -11.13 18.99 -22.69
N GLU A 3 -12.15 18.14 -22.84
CA GLU A 3 -12.97 17.70 -21.71
C GLU A 3 -12.01 17.14 -20.65
N GLU A 4 -12.05 17.71 -19.44
CA GLU A 4 -11.29 17.16 -18.32
C GLU A 4 -11.83 15.76 -18.08
N LYS A 5 -11.07 14.76 -18.52
CA LYS A 5 -11.40 13.37 -18.28
C LYS A 5 -11.25 13.13 -16.79
N GLU A 6 -12.37 12.95 -16.09
CA GLU A 6 -12.37 12.66 -14.66
C GLU A 6 -11.45 11.47 -14.37
N THR A 7 -10.63 11.63 -13.32
CA THR A 7 -9.75 10.55 -12.87
C THR A 7 -10.60 9.49 -12.19
N PRO A 8 -10.57 8.22 -12.66
CA PRO A 8 -11.41 7.19 -12.08
C PRO A 8 -10.97 6.87 -10.64
N GLU A 9 -11.94 6.74 -9.75
CA GLU A 9 -11.74 6.35 -8.36
C GLU A 9 -12.12 4.87 -8.16
N TYR A 10 -11.27 4.12 -7.47
CA TYR A 10 -11.48 2.70 -7.20
C TYR A 10 -11.28 2.40 -5.72
N TYR A 11 -12.21 1.66 -5.13
CA TYR A 11 -12.02 1.05 -3.82
C TYR A 11 -11.16 -0.21 -3.93
N SER A 12 -10.20 -0.36 -3.02
CA SER A 12 -9.39 -1.58 -2.89
C SER A 12 -9.11 -1.91 -1.43
N ASP A 13 -9.21 -3.19 -1.08
CA ASP A 13 -8.91 -3.74 0.25
C ASP A 13 -7.68 -4.67 0.22
N HIS A 14 -7.22 -5.04 -0.97
CA HIS A 14 -6.14 -5.99 -1.20
C HIS A 14 -5.21 -5.51 -2.29
N PHE A 15 -3.90 -5.69 -2.10
CA PHE A 15 -2.91 -5.39 -3.13
C PHE A 15 -1.84 -6.48 -3.21
N MET A 16 -1.25 -6.62 -4.39
CA MET A 16 -0.12 -7.51 -4.68
C MET A 16 0.94 -6.74 -5.44
N ILE A 17 2.19 -6.79 -4.97
CA ILE A 17 3.35 -6.20 -5.65
C ILE A 17 4.22 -7.30 -6.27
N ALA A 18 4.58 -7.13 -7.54
CA ALA A 18 5.53 -8.00 -8.24
C ALA A 18 6.64 -7.16 -8.86
N GLY A 19 7.89 -7.48 -8.51
CA GLY A 19 9.09 -6.77 -8.97
C GLY A 19 9.75 -7.43 -10.18
N GLY A 20 10.50 -6.62 -10.92
CA GLY A 20 11.44 -7.03 -11.96
C GLY A 20 12.65 -6.09 -11.97
N PRO A 21 13.62 -6.27 -12.90
CA PRO A 21 14.89 -5.53 -12.86
C PRO A 21 14.77 -4.00 -12.91
N TYR A 22 13.67 -3.48 -13.48
CA TYR A 22 13.51 -2.04 -13.76
C TYR A 22 12.35 -1.38 -13.00
N GLY A 23 11.67 -2.11 -12.11
CA GLY A 23 10.54 -1.58 -11.38
C GLY A 23 9.59 -2.66 -10.90
N ALA A 24 8.39 -2.25 -10.48
CA ALA A 24 7.37 -3.16 -10.02
C ALA A 24 5.99 -2.80 -10.58
N VAL A 25 5.09 -3.78 -10.50
CA VAL A 25 3.66 -3.61 -10.72
C VAL A 25 2.92 -3.85 -9.41
N ILE A 26 2.04 -2.93 -9.04
CA ILE A 26 1.09 -3.09 -7.94
C ILE A 26 -0.29 -3.33 -8.56
N ASN A 27 -0.90 -4.46 -8.21
CA ASN A 27 -2.28 -4.78 -8.56
C ASN A 27 -3.15 -4.58 -7.33
N PHE A 28 -4.23 -3.83 -7.47
CA PHE A 28 -5.24 -3.59 -6.45
C PHE A 28 -6.49 -4.42 -6.78
N ALA A 29 -7.12 -4.99 -5.75
CA ALA A 29 -8.33 -5.80 -5.86
C ALA A 29 -9.35 -5.44 -4.76
N LYS A 30 -10.62 -5.86 -4.95
CA LYS A 30 -11.72 -5.69 -3.99
C LYS A 30 -11.81 -6.78 -2.91
N SER A 31 -11.07 -7.86 -3.07
CA SER A 31 -10.99 -8.94 -2.08
C SER A 31 -9.72 -9.76 -2.28
N PRO A 32 -9.20 -10.41 -1.22
CA PRO A 32 -8.14 -11.41 -1.36
C PRO A 32 -8.62 -12.61 -2.20
N PRO A 33 -7.71 -13.36 -2.84
CA PRO A 33 -8.07 -14.57 -3.56
C PRO A 33 -8.75 -15.60 -2.64
N GLU A 34 -9.99 -15.98 -2.98
CA GLU A 34 -10.66 -17.10 -2.32
C GLU A 34 -9.90 -18.41 -2.65
N PRO A 35 -9.54 -19.23 -1.65
CA PRO A 35 -8.95 -20.54 -1.92
C PRO A 35 -10.00 -21.47 -2.53
N GLY A 36 -9.91 -21.70 -3.84
CA GLY A 36 -10.76 -22.65 -4.56
C GLY A 36 -10.62 -22.56 -6.08
N PRO A 37 -11.03 -23.58 -6.85
CA PRO A 37 -11.02 -23.50 -8.30
C PRO A 37 -12.01 -22.42 -8.79
N GLY A 38 -11.52 -21.40 -9.49
CA GLY A 38 -12.34 -20.55 -10.36
C GLY A 38 -12.65 -19.12 -9.93
N LYS A 39 -12.24 -18.66 -8.74
CA LYS A 39 -12.40 -17.25 -8.34
C LYS A 39 -11.06 -16.52 -8.26
N MET A 40 -10.69 -15.86 -9.34
CA MET A 40 -9.61 -14.87 -9.31
C MET A 40 -10.14 -13.55 -8.74
N PRO A 41 -9.37 -12.85 -7.87
CA PRO A 41 -9.70 -11.50 -7.45
C PRO A 41 -9.94 -10.57 -8.64
N GLU A 42 -11.01 -9.79 -8.58
CA GLU A 42 -11.26 -8.73 -9.55
C GLU A 42 -10.20 -7.63 -9.35
N THR A 43 -9.25 -7.53 -10.27
CA THR A 43 -8.27 -6.44 -10.27
C THR A 43 -8.97 -5.13 -10.67
N VAL A 44 -9.02 -4.17 -9.76
CA VAL A 44 -9.66 -2.86 -9.97
C VAL A 44 -8.70 -1.81 -10.49
N ALA A 45 -7.41 -1.91 -10.15
CA ALA A 45 -6.39 -1.01 -10.64
C ALA A 45 -5.03 -1.70 -10.76
N ARG A 46 -4.22 -1.25 -11.72
CA ARG A 46 -2.86 -1.72 -11.92
C ARG A 46 -1.94 -0.53 -12.15
N ILE A 47 -0.92 -0.40 -11.31
CA ILE A 47 0.05 0.70 -11.38
C ILE A 47 1.44 0.12 -11.60
N ARG A 48 2.12 0.55 -12.67
CA ARG A 48 3.53 0.18 -12.96
C ARG A 48 4.42 1.37 -12.69
N MET A 49 5.50 1.14 -11.94
CA MET A 49 6.37 2.21 -11.47
C MET A 49 7.82 1.76 -11.42
N SER A 50 8.76 2.70 -11.58
CA SER A 50 10.18 2.46 -11.29
C SER A 50 10.41 2.37 -9.77
N TYR A 51 11.56 1.84 -9.38
CA TYR A 51 11.91 1.76 -7.95
C TYR A 51 12.18 3.13 -7.32
N GLU A 52 12.66 4.12 -8.06
CA GLU A 52 12.77 5.51 -7.60
C GLU A 52 11.40 6.07 -7.23
N HIS A 53 10.39 5.81 -8.07
CA HIS A 53 9.04 6.28 -7.82
C HIS A 53 8.40 5.53 -6.64
N ILE A 54 8.60 4.22 -6.53
CA ILE A 54 8.14 3.43 -5.37
C ILE A 54 8.74 3.96 -4.07
N LYS A 55 10.06 4.20 -4.01
CA LYS A 55 10.71 4.76 -2.82
C LYS A 55 10.12 6.13 -2.44
N THR A 56 9.92 6.98 -3.44
CA THR A 56 9.33 8.32 -3.23
C THR A 56 7.92 8.21 -2.68
N LEU A 57 7.10 7.34 -3.28
CA LEU A 57 5.73 7.08 -2.84
C LEU A 57 5.71 6.54 -1.41
N THR A 58 6.53 5.54 -1.08
CA THR A 58 6.64 4.99 0.27
C THR A 58 6.98 6.05 1.30
N PHE A 59 7.95 6.92 1.01
CA PHE A 59 8.32 8.02 1.91
C PHE A 59 7.17 9.00 2.15
N VAL A 60 6.50 9.42 1.07
CA VAL A 60 5.38 10.38 1.15
C VAL A 60 4.20 9.78 1.90
N LEU A 61 3.87 8.51 1.65
CA LEU A 61 2.80 7.78 2.34
C LEU A 61 3.10 7.65 3.83
N ALA A 62 4.30 7.20 4.21
CA ALA A 62 4.68 7.07 5.61
C ALA A 62 4.60 8.41 6.34
N ARG A 63 5.07 9.50 5.71
CA ARG A 63 4.96 10.85 6.27
C ARG A 63 3.52 11.29 6.44
N HIS A 64 2.66 11.01 5.46
CA HIS A 64 1.25 11.37 5.51
C HIS A 64 0.52 10.63 6.64
N VAL A 65 0.69 9.31 6.76
CA VAL A 65 0.07 8.49 7.82
C VAL A 65 0.45 9.03 9.20
N LYS A 66 1.75 9.25 9.45
CA LYS A 66 2.23 9.79 10.74
C LYS A 66 1.65 11.17 11.07
N LYS A 67 1.53 12.04 10.06
CA LYS A 67 0.92 13.35 10.24
C LYS A 67 -0.53 13.20 10.72
N ILE A 68 -1.32 12.37 10.05
CA ILE A 68 -2.73 12.13 10.39
C ILE A 68 -2.88 11.49 11.77
N GLU A 69 -2.07 10.48 12.11
CA GLU A 69 -2.08 9.86 13.43
C GLU A 69 -1.77 10.86 14.55
N ARG A 70 -0.76 11.72 14.35
CA ARG A 70 -0.42 12.78 15.30
C ARG A 70 -1.54 13.81 15.45
N GLU A 71 -2.09 14.30 14.34
CA GLU A 71 -3.14 15.33 14.33
C GLU A 71 -4.42 14.85 15.02
N ASN A 72 -4.75 13.57 14.88
CA ASN A 72 -5.96 13.00 15.46
C ASN A 72 -5.72 12.29 16.81
N ALA A 73 -4.48 12.23 17.29
CA ALA A 73 -4.09 11.49 18.49
C ALA A 73 -4.56 10.02 18.47
N VAL A 74 -4.44 9.37 17.30
CA VAL A 74 -4.82 7.96 17.08
C VAL A 74 -3.63 7.15 16.57
N SER A 75 -3.77 5.83 16.61
CA SER A 75 -2.90 4.90 15.89
C SER A 75 -3.76 3.95 15.07
N TYR A 76 -3.27 3.55 13.90
CA TYR A 76 -3.87 2.56 13.02
C TYR A 76 -3.04 1.26 13.04
N PRO A 77 -3.09 0.48 14.14
CA PRO A 77 -2.30 -0.74 14.25
C PRO A 77 -2.81 -1.82 13.30
N ILE A 78 -1.88 -2.60 12.76
CA ILE A 78 -2.20 -3.77 11.93
C ILE A 78 -2.14 -5.03 12.80
N PRO A 79 -3.17 -5.90 12.75
CA PRO A 79 -3.14 -7.16 13.49
C PRO A 79 -1.94 -8.04 13.11
N GLN A 80 -1.31 -8.70 14.10
CA GLN A 80 -0.13 -9.55 13.88
C GLN A 80 -0.34 -10.63 12.81
N LYS A 81 -1.56 -11.18 12.73
CA LYS A 81 -1.93 -12.18 11.72
C LYS A 81 -1.82 -11.63 10.29
N VAL A 82 -2.15 -10.35 10.08
CA VAL A 82 -2.04 -9.69 8.78
C VAL A 82 -0.57 -9.50 8.42
N LEU A 83 0.26 -8.99 9.35
CA LEU A 83 1.71 -8.86 9.15
C LEU A 83 2.35 -10.20 8.80
N SER A 84 1.99 -11.26 9.54
CA SER A 84 2.48 -12.62 9.30
C SER A 84 2.09 -13.13 7.90
N SER A 85 0.86 -12.84 7.43
CA SER A 85 0.42 -13.22 6.08
C SER A 85 1.18 -12.49 4.96
N LEU A 86 1.76 -11.32 5.27
CA LEU A 86 2.59 -10.53 4.36
C LEU A 86 4.09 -10.86 4.50
N GLY A 87 4.48 -11.76 5.41
CA GLY A 87 5.88 -12.07 5.70
C GLY A 87 6.63 -10.95 6.42
N ILE A 88 5.92 -10.08 7.15
CA ILE A 88 6.49 -8.94 7.87
C ILE A 88 6.60 -9.29 9.36
N ALA A 89 7.81 -9.23 9.93
CA ALA A 89 8.02 -9.38 11.37
C ALA A 89 7.47 -8.16 12.13
N LYS A 90 7.01 -8.36 13.37
CA LYS A 90 6.43 -7.26 14.16
C LYS A 90 7.47 -6.20 14.47
N GLU A 91 8.68 -6.64 14.76
CA GLU A 91 9.83 -5.82 15.11
C GLU A 91 10.28 -4.95 13.93
N ASP A 92 10.23 -5.48 12.71
CA ASP A 92 10.54 -4.71 11.50
C ASP A 92 9.47 -3.64 11.24
N TRP A 93 8.20 -4.01 11.44
CA TRP A 93 7.08 -3.07 11.33
C TRP A 93 7.20 -1.94 12.34
N ASP A 94 7.39 -2.28 13.61
CA ASP A 94 7.52 -1.30 14.69
C ASP A 94 8.77 -0.44 14.49
N GLY A 95 9.91 -1.05 14.17
CA GLY A 95 11.15 -0.35 13.89
C GLY A 95 11.01 0.67 12.75
N PHE A 96 10.29 0.32 11.67
CA PHE A 96 10.00 1.26 10.59
C PHE A 96 9.15 2.44 11.08
N TRP A 97 8.05 2.19 11.79
CA TRP A 97 7.14 3.25 12.24
C TRP A 97 7.64 4.04 13.45
N GLU A 98 8.58 3.53 14.23
CA GLU A 98 9.22 4.25 15.34
C GLU A 98 10.37 5.12 14.83
N SER A 99 11.28 4.55 14.04
CA SER A 99 12.51 5.23 13.58
C SER A 99 12.24 6.40 12.63
N THR A 100 11.13 6.38 11.90
CA THR A 100 10.86 7.35 10.85
C THR A 100 10.28 8.65 11.42
N ASN A 101 11.06 9.39 12.20
CA ASN A 101 10.58 10.64 12.81
C ASN A 101 10.72 11.80 11.81
N PHE A 102 9.71 11.99 10.97
CA PHE A 102 9.69 13.11 10.02
C PHE A 102 9.56 14.43 10.79
N GLN A 103 10.61 15.25 10.76
CA GLN A 103 10.47 16.65 11.14
C GLN A 103 9.62 17.32 10.04
N LEU A 104 8.43 17.76 10.44
CA LEU A 104 7.51 18.53 9.60
C LEU A 104 7.91 20.00 9.62
#